data_AF-A0A848XXX1-F1
#
_entry.id   AF-A0A848XXX1-F1
#
_cell.length_a   1.000
_cell.length_b   1.000
_cell.length_c   1.000
_cell.angle_alpha   90.00
_cell.angle_beta   90.00
_cell.angle_gamma   90.00
#
_symmetry.space_group_name_H-M   'P 1'
#
loop_
_entity.id
_entity.type
_entity.pdbx_description
1 polymer ?
#
loop_
_entity_poly.entity_id
_entity_poly.type
_entity_poly.pdbx_seq_one_letter_code
_entity_poly.pdbx_strand_id
1 'polypeptide(L)'
;PDSFWADHVRFERRTTPTAAHIGRARTDRILMDALLPVLLLDAEQREDVAQHDQVAALLTRLPAASDEITRHFERHGTRPTNALATQGLHQLYRRWCTEGRCLSCSIGKAILSNRP
;
A
#
# COMPACT_ATOMS: atom_id res chain seq x y z
N PRO A 1 -11.11 -0.54 -28.23
CA PRO A 1 -11.40 -1.61 -27.26
C PRO A 1 -12.16 -2.75 -27.93
N ASP A 2 -11.75 -4.01 -27.73
CA ASP A 2 -12.42 -5.17 -28.34
C ASP A 2 -13.89 -5.28 -27.92
N SER A 3 -14.74 -5.72 -28.86
CA SER A 3 -16.20 -5.82 -28.66
C SER A 3 -16.60 -6.75 -27.51
N PHE A 4 -15.78 -7.76 -27.20
CA PHE A 4 -16.01 -8.72 -26.12
C PHE A 4 -16.06 -8.04 -24.74
N TRP A 5 -15.13 -7.12 -24.45
CA TRP A 5 -15.05 -6.46 -23.14
C TRP A 5 -16.09 -5.36 -22.95
N ALA A 6 -16.83 -5.00 -24.01
CA ALA A 6 -17.91 -4.04 -23.92
C ALA A 6 -19.14 -4.62 -23.20
N ASP A 7 -19.36 -5.93 -23.29
CA ASP A 7 -20.49 -6.62 -22.65
C ASP A 7 -20.08 -7.78 -21.73
N HIS A 8 -18.79 -8.08 -21.54
CA HIS A 8 -18.33 -9.14 -20.62
C HIS A 8 -17.46 -8.59 -19.48
N VAL A 9 -18.06 -8.33 -18.31
CA VAL A 9 -17.31 -8.09 -17.06
C VAL A 9 -16.76 -9.40 -16.49
N ARG A 10 -17.40 -10.54 -16.80
CA ARG A 10 -16.95 -11.90 -16.49
C ARG A 10 -16.95 -12.71 -17.77
N PHE A 11 -15.98 -13.61 -17.93
CA PHE A 11 -15.82 -14.42 -19.16
C PHE A 11 -17.08 -15.19 -19.54
N GLU A 12 -17.80 -15.73 -18.56
CA GLU A 12 -18.92 -16.66 -18.79
C GLU A 12 -20.28 -15.97 -18.97
N ARG A 13 -20.36 -14.64 -18.78
CA ARG A 13 -21.66 -13.95 -18.72
C ARG A 13 -21.63 -12.59 -19.39
N ARG A 14 -22.53 -12.44 -20.37
CA ARG A 14 -22.91 -11.13 -20.92
C ARG A 14 -23.61 -10.28 -19.87
N THR A 15 -23.22 -9.02 -19.83
CA THR A 15 -23.67 -7.97 -18.93
C THR A 15 -24.13 -6.79 -19.77
N THR A 16 -25.06 -5.99 -19.25
CA THR A 16 -25.47 -4.76 -19.92
C THR A 16 -24.23 -3.88 -20.15
N PRO A 17 -24.01 -3.38 -21.37
CA PRO A 17 -22.86 -2.54 -21.66
C PRO A 17 -22.80 -1.38 -20.68
N THR A 18 -21.74 -1.36 -19.87
CA THR A 18 -21.48 -0.32 -18.89
C THR A 18 -20.20 0.37 -19.29
N ALA A 19 -20.15 1.70 -19.16
CA ALA A 19 -18.92 2.43 -19.36
C ALA A 19 -17.89 1.87 -18.35
N ALA A 20 -16.79 1.31 -18.86
CA ALA A 20 -15.78 0.63 -18.08
C ALA A 20 -15.00 1.63 -17.22
N HIS A 21 -15.60 2.08 -16.13
CA HIS A 21 -14.96 2.96 -15.15
C HIS A 21 -14.36 2.13 -14.02
N ILE A 22 -13.10 2.41 -13.71
CA ILE A 22 -12.44 1.83 -12.54
C ILE A 22 -12.96 2.58 -11.30
N GLY A 23 -13.48 1.83 -10.32
CA GLY A 23 -13.92 2.41 -9.05
C GLY A 23 -12.75 3.01 -8.27
N ARG A 24 -13.03 4.06 -7.47
CA ARG A 24 -12.01 4.79 -6.69
C ARG A 24 -11.09 3.88 -5.89
N ALA A 25 -11.64 2.90 -5.16
CA ALA A 25 -10.83 1.96 -4.37
C ALA A 25 -9.82 1.18 -5.22
N ARG A 26 -10.18 0.79 -6.45
CA ARG A 26 -9.28 0.09 -7.35
C ARG A 26 -8.24 1.02 -7.95
N THR A 27 -8.61 2.26 -8.27
CA THR A 27 -7.65 3.30 -8.67
C THR A 27 -6.63 3.54 -7.56
N ASP A 28 -7.07 3.77 -6.32
CA ASP A 28 -6.20 4.00 -5.17
C ASP A 28 -5.25 2.81 -4.96
N ARG A 29 -5.74 1.56 -5.12
CA ARG A 29 -4.91 0.35 -5.03
C ARG A 29 -3.85 0.28 -6.12
N ILE A 30 -4.19 0.60 -7.38
CA ILE A 30 -3.22 0.64 -8.48
C ILE A 30 -2.16 1.71 -8.24
N LEU A 31 -2.56 2.88 -7.73
CA LEU A 31 -1.63 3.95 -7.39
C LEU A 31 -0.64 3.46 -6.32
N MET A 32 -1.15 2.91 -5.22
CA MET A 32 -0.31 2.43 -4.10
C MET A 32 0.61 1.27 -4.47
N ASP A 33 0.08 0.25 -5.15
CA ASP A 33 0.77 -1.03 -5.31
C ASP A 33 1.64 -1.10 -6.57
N ALA A 34 1.35 -0.28 -7.60
CA ALA A 34 2.01 -0.36 -8.90
C ALA A 34 2.67 0.95 -9.33
N LEU A 35 1.95 2.07 -9.31
CA LEU A 35 2.48 3.32 -9.88
C LEU A 35 3.49 4.01 -8.97
N LEU A 36 3.10 4.29 -7.72
CA LEU A 36 3.93 5.07 -6.79
C LEU A 36 5.28 4.40 -6.47
N PRO A 37 5.37 3.06 -6.29
CA PRO A 37 6.66 2.39 -6.10
C PRO A 37 7.61 2.58 -7.29
N VAL A 38 7.09 2.54 -8.52
CA VAL A 38 7.90 2.75 -9.74
C VAL A 38 8.38 4.21 -9.82
N LEU A 39 7.51 5.17 -9.52
CA LEU A 39 7.90 6.59 -9.48
C LEU A 39 8.92 6.90 -8.39
N LEU A 40 8.85 6.21 -7.24
CA LEU A 40 9.84 6.36 -6.17
C LEU A 40 11.20 5.83 -6.62
N LEU A 41 11.25 4.65 -7.24
CA LEU A 41 12.49 4.09 -7.79
C LEU A 41 13.11 5.00 -8.86
N ASP A 42 12.28 5.54 -9.76
CA ASP A 42 12.72 6.48 -10.79
C ASP A 42 13.32 7.76 -10.18
N ALA A 43 12.70 8.29 -9.12
CA ALA A 43 13.22 9.45 -8.38
C ALA A 43 14.57 9.13 -7.72
N GLU A 44 14.71 7.96 -7.09
CA GLU A 44 15.97 7.51 -6.49
C GLU A 44 17.08 7.37 -7.55
N GLN A 45 16.81 6.75 -8.69
CA GLN A 45 17.78 6.56 -9.77
C GLN A 45 18.29 7.87 -10.38
N ARG A 46 17.47 8.92 -10.34
CA ARG A 46 17.80 10.25 -10.88
C ARG A 46 18.27 11.23 -9.81
N GLU A 47 18.33 10.81 -8.55
CA GLU A 47 18.56 11.69 -7.40
C GLU A 47 17.57 12.89 -7.37
N ASP A 48 16.34 12.68 -7.86
CA ASP A 48 15.30 13.70 -7.95
C ASP A 48 14.50 13.79 -6.64
N VAL A 49 14.99 14.65 -5.75
CA VAL A 49 14.36 14.92 -4.45
C VAL A 49 12.94 15.48 -4.60
N ALA A 50 12.67 16.28 -5.64
CA ALA A 50 11.36 16.89 -5.84
C ALA A 50 10.30 15.84 -6.20
N GLN A 51 10.64 14.89 -7.09
CA GLN A 51 9.75 13.77 -7.41
C GLN A 51 9.54 12.86 -6.21
N HIS A 52 10.60 12.57 -5.46
CA HIS A 52 10.51 11.76 -4.23
C HIS A 52 9.50 12.38 -3.24
N ASP A 53 9.63 13.68 -2.96
CA ASP A 53 8.74 14.39 -2.04
C ASP A 53 7.29 14.44 -2.54
N GLN A 54 7.08 14.57 -3.86
CA GLN A 54 5.75 14.50 -4.45
C GLN A 54 5.11 13.11 -4.25
N VAL A 55 5.87 12.02 -4.46
CA VAL A 55 5.39 10.65 -4.23
C VAL A 55 5.06 10.44 -2.75
N ALA A 56 5.93 10.90 -1.84
CA ALA A 56 5.67 10.84 -0.40
C ALA A 56 4.41 11.62 -0.03
N ALA A 57 4.21 12.82 -0.57
CA ALA A 57 3.02 13.61 -0.36
C ALA A 57 1.75 12.90 -0.86
N LEU A 58 1.80 12.25 -2.02
CA LEU A 58 0.69 11.45 -2.54
C LEU A 58 0.33 10.27 -1.62
N LEU A 59 1.34 9.55 -1.11
CA LEU A 59 1.13 8.44 -0.17
C LEU A 59 0.47 8.89 1.13
N THR A 60 0.71 10.13 1.59
CA THR A 60 0.01 10.66 2.79
C THR A 60 -1.45 11.01 2.56
N ARG A 61 -1.86 11.25 1.30
CA ARG A 61 -3.22 11.63 0.90
C ARG A 61 -4.10 10.44 0.54
N LEU A 62 -3.48 9.32 0.16
CA LEU A 62 -4.17 8.09 -0.16
C LEU A 62 -4.64 7.38 1.11
N PRO A 63 -5.83 6.74 1.11
CA PRO A 63 -6.37 6.06 2.28
C PRO A 63 -5.47 4.89 2.70
N ALA A 64 -5.49 4.53 3.99
CA ALA A 64 -4.84 3.31 4.44
C ALA A 64 -5.46 2.08 3.76
N ALA A 65 -4.63 1.11 3.39
CA ALA A 65 -5.13 -0.15 2.88
C ALA A 65 -5.50 -1.09 4.04
N SER A 66 -6.63 -1.79 3.92
CA SER A 66 -7.03 -2.82 4.87
C SER A 66 -6.67 -4.19 4.34
N ASP A 67 -5.59 -4.76 4.84
CA ASP A 67 -5.13 -6.11 4.54
C ASP A 67 -4.75 -6.86 5.82
N GLU A 68 -4.25 -8.09 5.67
CA GLU A 68 -3.93 -8.93 6.81
C GLU A 68 -2.86 -8.30 7.72
N ILE A 69 -1.86 -7.63 7.13
CA ILE A 69 -0.75 -7.02 7.87
C ILE A 69 -1.28 -5.81 8.63
N THR A 70 -2.01 -4.89 7.98
CA THR A 70 -2.54 -3.73 8.69
C THR A 70 -3.53 -4.13 9.78
N ARG A 71 -4.41 -5.11 9.53
CA ARG A 71 -5.31 -5.66 10.56
C ARG A 71 -4.56 -6.33 11.71
N HIS A 72 -3.40 -6.95 11.46
CA HIS A 72 -2.57 -7.50 12.52
C HIS A 72 -2.09 -6.39 13.47
N PHE A 73 -1.52 -5.32 12.92
CA PHE A 73 -1.09 -4.17 13.71
C PHE A 73 -2.25 -3.43 14.39
N GLU A 74 -3.41 -3.33 13.74
CA GLU A 74 -4.60 -2.71 14.32
C GLU A 74 -5.09 -3.43 15.58
N ARG A 75 -5.07 -4.77 15.59
CA ARG A 75 -5.38 -5.55 16.78
C ARG A 75 -4.44 -5.29 17.96
N HIS A 76 -3.23 -4.80 17.68
CA HIS A 76 -2.23 -4.45 18.69
C HIS A 76 -2.17 -2.94 18.97
N GLY A 77 -3.18 -2.17 18.56
CA GLY A 77 -3.37 -0.77 18.94
C GLY A 77 -2.82 0.25 17.94
N THR A 78 -2.20 -0.19 16.86
CA THR A 78 -1.72 0.70 15.78
C THR A 78 -2.90 1.17 14.92
N ARG A 79 -2.88 2.39 14.38
CA ARG A 79 -3.96 2.90 13.52
C ARG A 79 -3.37 3.59 12.28
N PRO A 80 -3.08 2.85 11.20
CA PRO A 80 -2.60 3.48 9.96
C PRO A 80 -3.71 4.36 9.37
N THR A 81 -3.42 5.64 9.14
CA THR A 81 -4.41 6.61 8.64
C THR A 81 -4.29 6.87 7.14
N ASN A 82 -3.16 6.50 6.53
CA ASN A 82 -2.90 6.70 5.11
C ASN A 82 -2.05 5.57 4.50
N ALA A 83 -1.86 5.63 3.19
CA ALA A 83 -1.07 4.66 2.45
C ALA A 83 0.40 4.65 2.89
N LEU A 84 0.99 5.82 3.20
CA LEU A 84 2.38 5.88 3.69
C LEU A 84 2.57 5.04 4.96
N ALA A 85 1.67 5.20 5.94
CA ALA A 85 1.69 4.40 7.17
C ALA A 85 1.50 2.91 6.87
N THR A 86 0.60 2.57 5.94
CA THR A 86 0.37 1.18 5.50
C THR A 86 1.65 0.56 4.92
N GLN A 87 2.34 1.26 4.02
CA GLN A 87 3.59 0.80 3.42
C GLN A 87 4.70 0.67 4.47
N GLY A 88 4.77 1.60 5.43
CA GLY A 88 5.68 1.50 6.57
C GLY A 88 5.46 0.24 7.40
N LEU A 89 4.19 -0.11 7.69
CA LEU A 89 3.85 -1.35 8.41
C LEU A 89 4.20 -2.60 7.59
N HIS A 90 3.98 -2.60 6.28
CA HIS A 90 4.38 -3.71 5.41
C HIS A 90 5.89 -3.92 5.42
N GLN A 91 6.67 -2.85 5.32
CA GLN A 91 8.12 -2.92 5.36
C GLN A 91 8.61 -3.38 6.73
N LEU A 92 8.06 -2.86 7.82
CA LEU A 92 8.36 -3.31 9.19
C LEU A 92 8.07 -4.81 9.33
N TYR A 93 6.89 -5.26 8.90
CA TYR A 93 6.49 -6.66 9.00
C TYR A 93 7.42 -7.59 8.23
N ARG A 94 7.67 -7.28 6.95
CA ARG A 94 8.43 -8.14 6.02
C ARG A 94 9.94 -8.14 6.27
N ARG A 95 10.51 -7.01 6.72
CA ARG A 95 11.98 -6.87 6.89
C ARG A 95 12.45 -7.02 8.33
N TRP A 96 11.54 -6.98 9.30
CA TRP A 96 11.91 -7.03 10.71
C TRP A 96 11.12 -8.07 11.49
N CYS A 97 9.78 -7.99 11.51
CA CYS A 97 8.97 -8.86 12.35
C CYS A 97 9.06 -10.33 11.94
N THR A 98 8.91 -10.61 10.64
CA THR A 98 8.98 -11.98 10.09
C THR A 98 10.38 -12.57 10.14
N GLU A 99 11.42 -11.74 10.11
CA GLU A 99 12.82 -12.17 10.29
C GLU A 99 13.23 -12.27 11.77
N GLY A 100 12.36 -11.95 12.73
CA GLY A 100 12.66 -12.01 14.16
C GLY A 100 13.68 -10.97 14.64
N ARG A 101 13.86 -9.86 13.91
CA ARG A 101 14.90 -8.83 14.15
C ARG A 101 14.56 -7.85 15.29
N CYS A 102 13.78 -8.27 16.27
CA CYS A 102 13.25 -7.39 17.32
C CYS A 102 14.35 -6.71 18.16
N LEU A 103 15.46 -7.38 18.44
CA LEU A 103 16.58 -6.83 19.21
C LEU A 103 17.33 -5.70 18.48
N SER A 104 17.28 -5.69 17.15
CA SER A 104 17.84 -4.62 16.31
C SER A 104 16.81 -3.55 15.92
N CYS A 105 15.51 -3.83 16.08
CA CYS A 105 14.42 -2.91 15.74
C CYS A 105 14.19 -1.91 16.88
N SER A 106 14.06 -0.61 16.58
CA SER A 106 13.74 0.40 17.61
C SER A 106 12.37 0.14 18.27
N ILE A 107 11.36 -0.21 17.47
CA ILE A 107 10.02 -0.57 17.94
C ILE A 107 10.07 -1.87 18.75
N GLY A 108 10.75 -2.90 18.24
CA GLY A 108 10.90 -4.19 18.93
C GLY A 108 11.59 -4.05 20.28
N LYS A 109 12.69 -3.28 20.33
CA LYS A 109 13.37 -2.95 21.60
C LYS A 109 12.44 -2.22 22.57
N ALA A 110 11.70 -1.21 22.11
CA ALA A 110 10.78 -0.47 22.97
C ALA A 110 9.71 -1.41 23.59
N ILE A 111 9.16 -2.34 22.80
CA ILE A 111 8.20 -3.34 23.29
C ILE A 111 8.84 -4.28 24.33
N LEU A 112 10.06 -4.77 24.07
CA LEU A 112 10.75 -5.71 24.96
C LEU A 112 11.27 -5.06 26.25
N SER A 113 11.67 -3.79 26.18
CA SER A 113 12.13 -3.01 27.33
C SER A 113 10.98 -2.59 28.24
N ASN A 114 9.78 -2.43 27.68
CA ASN A 114 8.57 -2.14 28.44
C ASN A 114 7.96 -3.43 29.02
N ARG A 115 8.78 -4.16 29.81
CA ARG A 115 8.24 -5.20 30.72
C ARG A 115 7.24 -4.53 31.67
N PRO A 116 6.15 -5.22 32.05
CA PRO A 116 5.22 -4.70 33.05
C PRO A 116 5.94 -4.34 34.36
#